data_AF-A0A1F2F3Z4-F1
#
_entry.id   AF-A0A1F2F3Z4-F1
#
_cell.length_a   1.000
_cell.length_b   1.000
_cell.length_c   1.000
_cell.angle_alpha   90.00
_cell.angle_beta   90.00
_cell.angle_gamma   90.00
#
_symmetry.space_group_name_H-M   'P 1'
#
loop_
_entity.id
_entity.type
_entity.pdbx_description
1 polymer ?
#
loop_
_entity_poly.entity_id
_entity_poly.type
_entity_poly.pdbx_seq_one_letter_code
_entity_poly.pdbx_strand_id
1 'polypeptide(L)'
;MGAMTRSDDALPDTDAHDDNPLPAGGDAASDAVADADTTTAATDAEVDGDAATAAAADEETDTRSLKTVPPALWVWFAALLLLVGGLAFIAGNSFGPGGGDVNLAGASAGKNFDGPVAGDDGTFDAGIVGPREGSAVATMEDIANIHRRDEADPFALGALDAPVVMTMFSDFECPFCARYAVDTQPNLIADYVDSGLLRIEWNDSAAGGPAAQAAQAGRAAAAQGKFWEFQKAVFDAAVAKGNGHPEFTVDELVDAARTAGVEDIDLFREQLEDGTWEKAVQESTAYAHSIGVQGTPQFVIGTTPVSGALPEQVFRDNIELELMKAKRAEQ
;
A
#
# COMPACT_ATOMS: atom_id res chain seq x y z
N MET A 1 0.77 82.42 8.62
CA MET A 1 -0.43 81.83 9.26
C MET A 1 -0.10 80.36 9.50
N GLY A 2 0.55 80.01 10.61
CA GLY A 2 -0.05 79.54 11.89
C GLY A 2 0.08 78.00 11.92
N ALA A 3 1.16 77.39 12.44
CA ALA A 3 1.55 77.14 13.85
C ALA A 3 0.64 76.10 14.56
N MET A 4 1.17 74.90 14.84
CA MET A 4 1.46 74.33 16.20
C MET A 4 0.19 73.75 16.89
N THR A 5 0.13 72.66 17.67
CA THR A 5 1.04 71.72 18.36
C THR A 5 0.15 70.61 18.97
N ARG A 6 0.58 69.33 19.00
CA ARG A 6 0.97 68.51 20.18
C ARG A 6 -0.08 68.35 21.30
N SER A 7 -0.36 67.10 21.70
CA SER A 7 -0.02 66.56 23.04
C SER A 7 -0.48 65.12 23.25
N ASP A 8 0.46 64.33 23.76
CA ASP A 8 0.34 63.03 24.43
C ASP A 8 -0.50 63.14 25.72
N ASP A 9 -1.06 62.01 26.22
CA ASP A 9 -0.82 61.52 27.60
C ASP A 9 -1.61 60.24 27.96
N ALA A 10 -0.84 59.22 28.33
CA ALA A 10 -0.92 58.23 29.42
C ALA A 10 -2.25 57.76 30.07
N LEU A 11 -2.30 56.42 30.20
CA LEU A 11 -2.98 55.53 31.19
C LEU A 11 -2.61 55.90 32.67
N PRO A 12 -3.35 55.49 33.76
CA PRO A 12 -3.45 54.07 34.19
C PRO A 12 -4.69 53.60 35.01
N ASP A 13 -4.76 52.26 35.12
CA ASP A 13 -5.24 51.35 36.18
C ASP A 13 -6.40 51.70 37.12
N THR A 14 -7.34 50.75 37.23
CA THR A 14 -7.98 50.36 38.50
C THR A 14 -8.22 48.85 38.57
N ASP A 15 -7.68 48.25 39.62
CA ASP A 15 -7.89 46.90 40.14
C ASP A 15 -9.34 46.59 40.57
N ALA A 16 -9.74 45.33 40.42
CA ALA A 16 -10.59 44.55 41.34
C ALA A 16 -10.48 43.07 40.95
N HIS A 17 -9.65 42.25 41.60
CA HIS A 17 -10.00 41.42 42.77
C HIS A 17 -11.31 40.63 42.61
N ASP A 18 -11.18 39.35 42.25
CA ASP A 18 -11.86 38.27 42.98
C ASP A 18 -11.14 36.93 42.77
N ASP A 19 -10.54 36.47 43.85
CA ASP A 19 -10.00 35.13 44.06
C ASP A 19 -11.15 34.14 44.30
N ASN A 20 -11.10 32.95 43.71
CA ASN A 20 -11.52 31.75 44.46
C ASN A 20 -10.88 30.45 43.90
N PRO A 21 -10.50 29.49 44.79
CA PRO A 21 -9.47 28.51 44.50
C PRO A 21 -9.98 27.11 44.17
N LEU A 22 -9.04 26.31 43.65
CA LEU A 22 -9.04 24.85 43.66
C LEU A 22 -9.18 24.29 45.09
N PRO A 23 -9.80 23.11 45.27
CA PRO A 23 -9.47 22.22 46.36
C PRO A 23 -8.61 21.05 45.87
N ALA A 24 -7.45 20.90 46.50
CA ALA A 24 -6.71 19.65 46.58
C ALA A 24 -6.75 19.14 48.04
N GLY A 25 -6.84 17.83 48.20
CA GLY A 25 -6.37 17.12 49.39
C GLY A 25 -7.45 16.43 50.23
N GLY A 26 -7.23 15.15 50.51
CA GLY A 26 -7.98 14.42 51.55
C GLY A 26 -7.92 12.90 51.42
N ASP A 27 -6.78 12.33 51.77
CA ASP A 27 -6.54 10.89 51.96
C ASP A 27 -7.54 10.21 52.93
N ALA A 28 -7.76 8.91 52.76
CA ALA A 28 -7.33 7.89 53.73
C ALA A 28 -8.08 6.54 53.62
N ALA A 29 -7.27 5.49 53.80
CA ALA A 29 -7.56 4.16 54.38
C ALA A 29 -8.42 3.18 53.54
N SER A 30 -7.90 2.08 53.02
CA SER A 30 -7.29 0.90 53.69
C SER A 30 -8.25 0.16 54.63
N ASP A 31 -8.77 -0.98 54.16
CA ASP A 31 -8.80 -2.28 54.83
C ASP A 31 -9.80 -3.19 54.06
N ALA A 32 -9.43 -4.31 53.44
CA ALA A 32 -8.84 -5.54 53.95
C ALA A 32 -9.91 -6.63 54.21
N VAL A 33 -9.71 -7.74 53.47
CA VAL A 33 -9.90 -9.17 53.79
C VAL A 33 -11.30 -9.81 53.92
N ALA A 34 -11.38 -10.99 53.26
CA ALA A 34 -11.97 -12.27 53.72
C ALA A 34 -13.50 -12.34 53.86
N ASP A 35 -14.18 -13.46 53.65
CA ASP A 35 -13.87 -14.88 53.40
C ASP A 35 -15.16 -15.46 52.80
N ALA A 36 -15.11 -16.28 51.74
CA ALA A 36 -15.04 -17.75 51.77
C ALA A 36 -16.36 -18.50 52.10
N ASP A 37 -16.50 -19.62 51.37
CA ASP A 37 -17.28 -20.82 51.67
C ASP A 37 -18.81 -20.75 51.45
N THR A 38 -19.51 -21.80 51.00
CA THR A 38 -19.24 -23.25 50.99
C THR A 38 -20.25 -23.91 50.01
N THR A 39 -19.82 -24.98 49.33
CA THR A 39 -20.49 -26.30 49.07
C THR A 39 -22.03 -26.38 48.84
N THR A 40 -22.60 -27.30 48.05
CA THR A 40 -22.35 -28.73 47.84
C THR A 40 -23.38 -29.26 46.82
N ALA A 41 -23.06 -30.38 46.18
CA ALA A 41 -23.91 -31.59 46.03
C ALA A 41 -24.02 -32.10 44.59
N ALA A 42 -23.27 -33.18 44.35
CA ALA A 42 -23.49 -34.16 43.31
C ALA A 42 -24.64 -35.11 43.70
N THR A 43 -25.31 -35.68 42.69
CA THR A 43 -25.91 -37.02 42.78
C THR A 43 -25.77 -37.74 41.44
N ASP A 44 -25.16 -38.91 41.48
CA ASP A 44 -25.08 -39.94 40.43
C ASP A 44 -26.42 -40.70 40.27
N ALA A 45 -26.64 -41.30 39.09
CA ALA A 45 -27.19 -42.65 38.95
C ALA A 45 -27.04 -43.19 37.52
N GLU A 46 -26.54 -44.42 37.44
CA GLU A 46 -26.19 -45.27 36.28
C GLU A 46 -27.38 -45.78 35.44
N VAL A 47 -27.12 -46.29 34.21
CA VAL A 47 -27.22 -47.73 33.84
C VAL A 47 -27.11 -47.95 32.30
N ASP A 48 -26.18 -48.83 31.96
CA ASP A 48 -25.89 -49.71 30.79
C ASP A 48 -26.72 -49.66 29.49
N GLY A 49 -26.00 -49.82 28.35
CA GLY A 49 -26.57 -50.17 27.05
C GLY A 49 -25.55 -50.37 25.92
N ASP A 50 -25.08 -51.62 25.79
CA ASP A 50 -24.57 -52.41 24.65
C ASP A 50 -24.16 -51.76 23.30
N ALA A 51 -23.13 -52.37 22.69
CA ALA A 51 -22.55 -52.03 21.40
C ALA A 51 -23.21 -52.78 20.23
N ALA A 52 -23.55 -52.08 19.13
CA ALA A 52 -23.49 -52.61 17.75
C ALA A 52 -23.82 -51.54 16.69
N THR A 53 -22.81 -51.23 15.87
CA THR A 53 -22.84 -50.92 14.42
C THR A 53 -24.11 -50.34 13.76
N ALA A 54 -24.00 -49.14 13.20
CA ALA A 54 -24.58 -48.80 11.90
C ALA A 54 -23.81 -47.63 11.27
N ALA A 55 -23.47 -47.79 9.99
CA ALA A 55 -22.75 -46.85 9.16
C ALA A 55 -23.62 -45.68 8.68
N ALA A 56 -23.09 -44.46 8.65
CA ALA A 56 -23.41 -43.42 7.66
C ALA A 56 -22.45 -42.22 7.79
N ALA A 57 -21.92 -41.79 6.63
CA ALA A 57 -21.49 -40.44 6.22
C ALA A 57 -20.52 -39.62 7.12
N ASP A 58 -19.35 -39.25 6.59
CA ASP A 58 -19.18 -37.95 5.94
C ASP A 58 -17.77 -37.81 5.32
N GLU A 59 -17.72 -37.20 4.14
CA GLU A 59 -16.52 -36.91 3.36
C GLU A 59 -15.95 -35.56 3.83
N GLU A 60 -14.95 -35.60 4.71
CA GLU A 60 -14.32 -34.40 5.28
C GLU A 60 -13.27 -33.84 4.29
N THR A 61 -13.60 -32.69 3.68
CA THR A 61 -12.69 -31.93 2.83
C THR A 61 -11.69 -31.17 3.72
N ASP A 62 -10.45 -31.66 3.78
CA ASP A 62 -9.33 -31.11 4.57
C ASP A 62 -8.85 -29.76 4.00
N THR A 63 -9.44 -28.65 4.43
CA THR A 63 -8.92 -27.30 4.21
C THR A 63 -7.73 -27.05 5.15
N ARG A 64 -6.51 -27.35 4.70
CA ARG A 64 -5.29 -26.98 5.44
C ARG A 64 -5.02 -25.49 5.34
N SER A 65 -5.36 -24.80 6.42
CA SER A 65 -5.01 -23.42 6.74
C SER A 65 -3.50 -23.16 6.59
N LEU A 66 -3.13 -22.09 5.88
CA LEU A 66 -1.75 -21.63 5.64
C LEU A 66 -0.95 -21.26 6.90
N LYS A 67 -1.56 -21.34 8.09
CA LYS A 67 -0.94 -20.96 9.38
C LYS A 67 -0.01 -22.02 9.98
N THR A 68 0.17 -23.18 9.33
CA THR A 68 0.90 -24.33 9.91
C THR A 68 2.15 -24.76 9.15
N VAL A 69 2.66 -23.96 8.21
CA VAL A 69 3.91 -24.31 7.52
C VAL A 69 5.11 -24.07 8.46
N PRO A 70 5.83 -25.12 8.91
CA PRO A 70 6.95 -24.96 9.83
C PRO A 70 8.06 -24.08 9.21
N PRO A 71 8.73 -23.20 9.99
CA PRO A 71 9.78 -22.29 9.50
C PRO A 71 10.90 -22.97 8.72
N ALA A 72 11.16 -24.26 8.99
CA ALA A 72 12.15 -25.06 8.29
C ALA A 72 11.84 -25.24 6.79
N LEU A 73 10.56 -25.25 6.38
CA LEU A 73 10.18 -25.38 4.97
C LEU A 73 10.44 -24.09 4.18
N TRP A 74 10.41 -22.92 4.83
CA TRP A 74 10.80 -21.65 4.21
C TRP A 74 12.29 -21.58 3.88
N VAL A 75 13.14 -22.17 4.73
CA VAL A 75 14.58 -22.28 4.46
C VAL A 75 14.85 -23.15 3.23
N TRP A 76 14.10 -24.24 3.07
CA TRP A 76 14.19 -25.09 1.88
C TRP A 76 13.63 -24.41 0.63
N PHE A 77 12.56 -23.61 0.73
CA PHE A 77 12.02 -22.82 -0.37
C PHE A 77 13.02 -21.74 -0.85
N ALA A 78 13.64 -21.01 0.09
CA ALA A 78 14.68 -20.03 -0.19
C ALA A 78 15.94 -20.68 -0.80
N ALA A 79 16.35 -21.84 -0.29
CA ALA A 79 17.49 -22.60 -0.83
C ALA A 79 17.22 -23.14 -2.24
N LEU A 80 15.99 -23.57 -2.53
CA LEU A 80 15.57 -24.04 -3.85
C LEU A 80 15.52 -22.89 -4.87
N LEU A 81 15.03 -21.71 -4.46
CA LEU A 81 15.04 -20.50 -5.29
C LEU A 81 16.46 -20.03 -5.61
N LEU A 82 17.39 -20.11 -4.66
CA LEU A 82 18.81 -19.81 -4.88
C LEU A 82 19.50 -20.83 -5.80
N LEU A 83 19.12 -22.11 -5.75
CA LEU A 83 19.67 -23.14 -6.63
C LEU A 83 19.15 -23.03 -8.07
N VAL A 84 17.86 -22.69 -8.26
CA VAL A 84 17.28 -22.46 -9.58
C VAL A 84 17.81 -21.15 -10.19
N GLY A 85 17.97 -20.09 -9.39
CA GLY A 85 18.63 -18.85 -9.83
C GLY A 85 20.13 -19.02 -10.12
N GLY A 86 20.82 -19.87 -9.37
CA GLY A 86 22.25 -20.15 -9.56
C GLY A 86 22.56 -20.98 -10.81
N LEU A 87 21.66 -21.86 -11.24
CA LEU A 87 21.81 -22.64 -12.47
C LEU A 87 21.55 -21.81 -13.74
N ALA A 88 20.78 -20.73 -13.65
CA ALA A 88 20.60 -19.78 -14.76
C ALA A 88 21.85 -18.91 -15.02
N PHE A 89 22.75 -18.76 -14.03
CA PHE A 89 23.95 -17.93 -14.16
C PHE A 89 25.11 -18.60 -14.93
N ILE A 90 25.13 -19.94 -15.05
CA ILE A 90 26.27 -20.66 -15.66
C ILE A 90 26.12 -20.83 -17.18
N ALA A 91 24.96 -20.53 -17.75
CA ALA A 91 24.71 -20.71 -19.18
C ALA A 91 24.14 -19.44 -19.84
N GLY A 92 25.00 -18.45 -20.14
CA GLY A 92 24.71 -17.49 -21.21
C GLY A 92 25.20 -16.05 -21.00
N ASN A 93 26.36 -15.76 -21.59
CA ASN A 93 26.77 -14.52 -22.27
C ASN A 93 26.30 -13.13 -21.79
N SER A 94 27.30 -12.32 -21.45
CA SER A 94 27.59 -10.98 -22.00
C SER A 94 26.40 -10.02 -22.23
N PHE A 95 26.03 -9.27 -21.20
CA PHE A 95 25.28 -8.01 -21.36
C PHE A 95 26.12 -6.83 -20.87
N GLY A 96 26.54 -6.00 -21.82
CA GLY A 96 27.02 -4.65 -21.54
C GLY A 96 25.84 -3.70 -21.29
N PRO A 97 26.07 -2.53 -20.70
CA PRO A 97 25.00 -1.62 -20.32
C PRO A 97 24.53 -0.84 -21.55
N GLY A 98 23.29 -1.08 -21.96
CA GLY A 98 22.56 -0.27 -22.94
C GLY A 98 22.20 -1.01 -24.23
N GLY A 99 20.89 -1.13 -24.49
CA GLY A 99 20.36 -1.55 -25.78
C GLY A 99 19.02 -2.25 -25.64
N GLY A 100 17.95 -1.58 -26.08
CA GLY A 100 16.57 -2.04 -25.98
C GLY A 100 16.25 -3.31 -26.78
N ASP A 101 15.01 -3.76 -26.55
CA ASP A 101 14.31 -4.97 -27.02
C ASP A 101 14.10 -6.00 -25.89
N VAL A 102 13.43 -5.59 -24.81
CA VAL A 102 13.14 -6.43 -23.63
C VAL A 102 11.79 -7.16 -23.71
N ASN A 103 11.53 -7.79 -24.85
CA ASN A 103 10.48 -8.80 -24.91
C ASN A 103 11.10 -10.10 -25.41
N LEU A 104 11.96 -10.68 -24.58
CA LEU A 104 12.61 -11.94 -24.90
C LEU A 104 11.58 -13.07 -25.07
N ALA A 105 10.47 -12.97 -24.35
CA ALA A 105 9.33 -13.86 -24.51
C ALA A 105 8.69 -13.78 -25.91
N GLY A 106 8.70 -12.60 -26.55
CA GLY A 106 7.96 -12.27 -27.76
C GLY A 106 6.45 -12.38 -27.56
N ALA A 107 5.95 -11.94 -26.40
CA ALA A 107 4.52 -11.83 -26.09
C ALA A 107 3.87 -10.67 -26.87
N SER A 108 2.56 -10.74 -27.10
CA SER A 108 1.84 -9.68 -27.79
C SER A 108 1.70 -8.45 -26.88
N ALA A 109 2.14 -7.27 -27.34
CA ALA A 109 1.96 -6.03 -26.60
C ALA A 109 0.49 -5.61 -26.58
N GLY A 110 0.05 -5.11 -25.42
CA GLY A 110 -1.21 -4.40 -25.26
C GLY A 110 -1.23 -3.10 -26.06
N LYS A 111 -2.42 -2.63 -26.40
CA LYS A 111 -2.62 -1.47 -27.29
C LYS A 111 -3.51 -0.39 -26.68
N ASN A 112 -4.19 -0.68 -25.58
CA ASN A 112 -5.16 0.22 -24.96
C ASN A 112 -4.47 1.18 -23.98
N PHE A 113 -3.86 2.23 -24.53
CA PHE A 113 -3.15 3.27 -23.79
C PHE A 113 -4.01 4.50 -23.47
N ASP A 114 -5.33 4.41 -23.61
CA ASP A 114 -6.24 5.56 -23.49
C ASP A 114 -6.21 6.21 -22.09
N GLY A 115 -5.55 5.58 -21.11
CA GLY A 115 -5.39 6.08 -19.75
C GLY A 115 -6.69 6.01 -18.96
N PRO A 116 -6.68 6.43 -17.68
CA PRO A 116 -7.91 6.60 -16.93
C PRO A 116 -8.81 7.62 -17.63
N VAL A 117 -10.11 7.38 -17.67
CA VAL A 117 -11.10 8.33 -18.21
C VAL A 117 -11.68 9.13 -17.05
N ALA A 118 -11.60 10.45 -17.14
CA ALA A 118 -12.24 11.34 -16.16
C ALA A 118 -13.77 11.24 -16.24
N GLY A 119 -14.44 11.38 -15.11
CA GLY A 119 -15.89 11.47 -15.03
C GLY A 119 -16.44 12.75 -15.66
N ASP A 120 -17.78 12.87 -15.68
CA ASP A 120 -18.47 14.03 -16.26
C ASP A 120 -18.09 15.38 -15.60
N ASP A 121 -17.63 15.34 -14.35
CA ASP A 121 -17.16 16.51 -13.59
C ASP A 121 -15.67 16.83 -13.81
N GLY A 122 -14.98 16.06 -14.66
CA GLY A 122 -13.56 16.22 -14.95
C GLY A 122 -12.62 15.62 -13.91
N THR A 123 -13.14 14.95 -12.88
CA THR A 123 -12.33 14.28 -11.85
C THR A 123 -12.14 12.79 -12.15
N PHE A 124 -11.04 12.22 -11.64
CA PHE A 124 -10.79 10.78 -11.72
C PHE A 124 -11.20 10.07 -10.42
N ASP A 125 -11.50 8.77 -10.51
CA ASP A 125 -11.84 7.96 -9.34
C ASP A 125 -10.63 7.68 -8.44
N ALA A 126 -10.24 8.67 -7.65
CA ALA A 126 -9.21 8.54 -6.64
C ALA A 126 -9.68 7.78 -5.38
N GLY A 127 -10.92 7.27 -5.37
CA GLY A 127 -11.48 6.44 -4.31
C GLY A 127 -11.28 4.94 -4.52
N ILE A 128 -10.80 4.51 -5.69
CA ILE A 128 -10.63 3.08 -6.01
C ILE A 128 -9.70 2.39 -5.00
N VAL A 129 -10.10 1.18 -4.59
CA VAL A 129 -9.40 0.31 -3.64
C VAL A 129 -9.60 -1.16 -4.03
N GLY A 130 -8.68 -2.02 -3.59
CA GLY A 130 -8.90 -3.46 -3.64
C GLY A 130 -8.53 -4.13 -4.96
N PRO A 131 -8.90 -5.42 -5.10
CA PRO A 131 -8.76 -6.18 -6.32
C PRO A 131 -9.85 -5.79 -7.31
N ARG A 132 -9.83 -6.39 -8.51
CA ARG A 132 -10.92 -6.26 -9.46
C ARG A 132 -12.27 -6.54 -8.79
N GLU A 133 -13.28 -5.72 -9.09
CA GLU A 133 -14.63 -5.88 -8.53
C GLU A 133 -15.14 -7.33 -8.68
N GLY A 134 -15.68 -7.90 -7.60
CA GLY A 134 -16.16 -9.28 -7.57
C GLY A 134 -15.08 -10.36 -7.53
N SER A 135 -13.80 -10.00 -7.45
CA SER A 135 -12.67 -10.95 -7.52
C SER A 135 -11.85 -10.95 -6.23
N ALA A 136 -12.24 -11.76 -5.25
CA ALA A 136 -11.51 -11.85 -3.98
C ALA A 136 -10.16 -12.59 -4.16
N VAL A 137 -9.16 -12.20 -3.36
CA VAL A 137 -7.89 -12.93 -3.21
C VAL A 137 -7.95 -13.73 -1.91
N ALA A 138 -8.44 -14.97 -1.98
CA ALA A 138 -8.58 -15.84 -0.81
C ALA A 138 -7.39 -16.80 -0.66
N THR A 139 -6.82 -17.23 -1.78
CA THR A 139 -5.71 -18.18 -1.86
C THR A 139 -4.63 -17.69 -2.82
N MET A 140 -3.49 -18.39 -2.85
CA MET A 140 -2.43 -18.12 -3.83
C MET A 140 -2.85 -18.43 -5.27
N GLU A 141 -3.87 -19.28 -5.48
CA GLU A 141 -4.41 -19.54 -6.82
C GLU A 141 -5.17 -18.31 -7.35
N ASP A 142 -5.75 -17.52 -6.44
CA ASP A 142 -6.50 -16.30 -6.75
C ASP A 142 -5.61 -15.06 -6.89
N ILE A 143 -4.28 -15.19 -6.75
CA ILE A 143 -3.39 -14.02 -6.61
C ILE A 143 -3.49 -13.05 -7.78
N ALA A 144 -3.79 -13.54 -8.99
CA ALA A 144 -3.98 -12.70 -10.17
C ALA A 144 -5.21 -11.77 -10.09
N ASN A 145 -6.19 -12.06 -9.21
CA ASN A 145 -7.35 -11.19 -8.98
C ASN A 145 -6.95 -9.83 -8.38
N ILE A 146 -5.75 -9.73 -7.80
CA ILE A 146 -5.19 -8.49 -7.27
C ILE A 146 -5.04 -7.39 -8.32
N HIS A 147 -4.90 -7.77 -9.59
CA HIS A 147 -4.76 -6.85 -10.71
C HIS A 147 -6.14 -6.32 -11.08
N ARG A 148 -6.38 -5.04 -10.81
CA ARG A 148 -7.68 -4.41 -11.04
C ARG A 148 -8.06 -4.45 -12.51
N ARG A 149 -7.11 -4.12 -13.39
CA ARG A 149 -7.36 -3.92 -14.83
C ARG A 149 -8.61 -3.07 -15.06
N ASP A 150 -8.69 -1.99 -14.30
CA ASP A 150 -9.78 -1.04 -14.37
C ASP A 150 -9.38 0.14 -15.29
N GLU A 151 -10.26 0.46 -16.22
CA GLU A 151 -10.09 1.55 -17.18
C GLU A 151 -10.23 2.93 -16.52
N ALA A 152 -10.83 3.03 -15.35
CA ALA A 152 -11.00 4.28 -14.60
C ALA A 152 -9.85 4.53 -13.60
N ASP A 153 -8.94 3.57 -13.39
CA ASP A 153 -7.93 3.61 -12.33
C ASP A 153 -6.85 4.70 -12.54
N PRO A 154 -6.86 5.79 -11.76
CA PRO A 154 -5.86 6.86 -11.90
C PRO A 154 -4.51 6.49 -11.28
N PHE A 155 -4.43 5.37 -10.57
CA PHE A 155 -3.23 4.85 -9.93
C PHE A 155 -2.49 3.84 -10.80
N ALA A 156 -2.89 3.70 -12.07
CA ALA A 156 -2.29 2.77 -12.99
C ALA A 156 -1.47 3.46 -14.08
N LEU A 157 -0.47 2.75 -14.60
CA LEU A 157 0.38 3.18 -15.71
C LEU A 157 0.52 2.04 -16.71
N GLY A 158 0.47 2.36 -18.00
CA GLY A 158 0.58 1.37 -19.08
C GLY A 158 -0.75 0.87 -19.62
N ALA A 159 -0.67 0.12 -20.72
CA ALA A 159 -1.84 -0.35 -21.45
C ALA A 159 -2.76 -1.21 -20.57
N LEU A 160 -4.07 -0.97 -20.63
CA LEU A 160 -5.08 -1.73 -19.87
C LEU A 160 -5.02 -3.23 -20.17
N ASP A 161 -4.74 -3.56 -21.44
CA ASP A 161 -4.62 -4.91 -21.99
C ASP A 161 -3.17 -5.41 -22.05
N ALA A 162 -2.24 -4.78 -21.32
CA ALA A 162 -0.87 -5.30 -21.21
C ALA A 162 -0.88 -6.77 -20.75
N PRO A 163 -0.05 -7.66 -21.34
CA PRO A 163 -0.04 -9.09 -21.03
C PRO A 163 0.37 -9.37 -19.57
N VAL A 164 1.17 -8.49 -18.96
CA VAL A 164 1.57 -8.58 -17.55
C VAL A 164 1.11 -7.35 -16.79
N VAL A 165 0.60 -7.56 -15.57
CA VAL A 165 0.33 -6.48 -14.61
C VAL A 165 1.24 -6.68 -13.40
N MET A 166 1.79 -5.58 -12.89
CA MET A 166 2.49 -5.52 -11.63
C MET A 166 1.68 -4.66 -10.66
N THR A 167 1.04 -5.30 -9.70
CA THR A 167 0.41 -4.59 -8.59
C THR A 167 1.46 -4.30 -7.53
N MET A 168 1.54 -3.05 -7.08
CA MET A 168 2.50 -2.57 -6.10
C MET A 168 1.77 -1.98 -4.88
N PHE A 169 2.19 -2.38 -3.68
CA PHE A 169 1.82 -1.78 -2.40
C PHE A 169 2.98 -0.95 -1.89
N SER A 170 2.73 0.33 -1.63
CA SER A 170 3.79 1.28 -1.34
C SER A 170 3.34 2.35 -0.34
N ASP A 171 4.34 3.08 0.18
CA ASP A 171 4.22 4.11 1.21
C ASP A 171 5.19 5.24 0.86
N PHE A 172 4.72 6.48 0.87
CA PHE A 172 5.50 7.67 0.52
C PHE A 172 6.63 7.99 1.51
N GLU A 173 6.55 7.51 2.75
CA GLU A 173 7.58 7.71 3.79
C GLU A 173 8.51 6.49 3.94
N CYS A 174 8.35 5.49 3.08
CA CYS A 174 9.21 4.30 3.09
C CYS A 174 10.49 4.55 2.26
N PRO A 175 11.70 4.47 2.86
CA PRO A 175 12.95 4.67 2.11
C PRO A 175 13.17 3.63 1.02
N PHE A 176 12.67 2.41 1.20
CA PHE A 176 12.76 1.38 0.17
C PHE A 176 11.81 1.65 -1.00
N CYS A 177 10.64 2.24 -0.74
CA CYS A 177 9.73 2.67 -1.79
C CYS A 177 10.36 3.79 -2.62
N ALA A 178 10.95 4.78 -1.95
CA ALA A 178 11.70 5.85 -2.61
C ALA A 178 12.85 5.30 -3.48
N ARG A 179 13.63 4.35 -2.95
CA ARG A 179 14.70 3.70 -3.71
C ARG A 179 14.17 2.99 -4.96
N TYR A 180 13.10 2.21 -4.83
CA TYR A 180 12.49 1.56 -5.99
C TYR A 180 12.00 2.57 -7.04
N ALA A 181 11.32 3.63 -6.60
CA ALA A 181 10.77 4.66 -7.47
C ALA A 181 11.85 5.43 -8.24
N VAL A 182 13.03 5.65 -7.65
CA VAL A 182 14.14 6.38 -8.28
C VAL A 182 15.03 5.46 -9.12
N ASP A 183 15.38 4.28 -8.61
CA ASP A 183 16.43 3.44 -9.21
C ASP A 183 15.89 2.39 -10.19
N THR A 184 14.68 1.86 -9.96
CA THR A 184 14.15 0.69 -10.69
C THR A 184 12.97 1.07 -11.59
N GLN A 185 11.98 1.76 -11.03
CA GLN A 185 10.71 2.05 -11.70
C GLN A 185 10.87 2.75 -13.07
N PRO A 186 11.72 3.79 -13.23
CA PRO A 186 11.83 4.50 -14.50
C PRO A 186 12.34 3.60 -15.63
N ASN A 187 13.24 2.67 -15.30
CA ASN A 187 13.78 1.71 -16.27
C ASN A 187 12.73 0.68 -16.67
N LEU A 188 11.90 0.20 -15.73
CA LEU A 188 10.79 -0.70 -16.05
C LEU A 188 9.72 0.00 -16.92
N ILE A 189 9.49 1.29 -16.68
CA ILE A 189 8.57 2.10 -17.48
C ILE A 189 9.04 2.15 -18.93
N ALA A 190 10.27 2.63 -19.15
CA ALA A 190 10.84 2.80 -20.48
C ALA A 190 10.87 1.49 -21.28
N ASP A 191 11.15 0.38 -20.60
CA ASP A 191 11.42 -0.91 -21.24
C ASP A 191 10.14 -1.73 -21.48
N TYR A 192 9.20 -1.75 -20.54
CA TYR A 192 8.03 -2.63 -20.59
C TYR A 192 6.69 -1.90 -20.60
N VAL A 193 6.57 -0.76 -19.93
CA VAL A 193 5.29 -0.05 -19.84
C VAL A 193 5.00 0.69 -21.13
N ASP A 194 5.97 1.47 -21.61
CA ASP A 194 5.86 2.25 -22.85
C ASP A 194 5.69 1.37 -24.09
N SER A 195 6.17 0.13 -24.04
CA SER A 195 6.02 -0.88 -25.09
C SER A 195 4.73 -1.70 -24.98
N GLY A 196 3.91 -1.48 -23.96
CA GLY A 196 2.61 -2.14 -23.76
C GLY A 196 2.70 -3.56 -23.21
N LEU A 197 3.84 -3.96 -22.66
CA LEU A 197 4.10 -5.29 -22.10
C LEU A 197 3.75 -5.38 -20.63
N LEU A 198 3.89 -4.27 -19.91
CA LEU A 198 3.65 -4.17 -18.47
C LEU A 198 2.66 -3.06 -18.16
N ARG A 199 1.73 -3.36 -17.28
CA ARG A 199 0.93 -2.36 -16.55
C ARG A 199 1.38 -2.33 -15.10
N ILE A 200 1.49 -1.16 -14.50
CA ILE A 200 1.81 -0.99 -13.08
C ILE A 200 0.58 -0.42 -12.39
N GLU A 201 0.16 -0.98 -11.26
CA GLU A 201 -0.99 -0.52 -10.48
C GLU A 201 -0.58 -0.24 -9.04
N TRP A 202 -0.72 1.00 -8.59
CA TRP A 202 -0.38 1.42 -7.23
C TRP A 202 -1.51 1.12 -6.23
N ASN A 203 -1.14 0.75 -5.01
CA ASN A 203 -2.00 0.57 -3.85
C ASN A 203 -1.35 1.20 -2.63
N ASP A 204 -2.11 1.96 -1.85
CA ASP A 204 -1.63 2.51 -0.59
C ASP A 204 -1.51 1.40 0.45
N SER A 205 -0.36 1.38 1.11
CA SER A 205 -0.10 0.56 2.31
C SER A 205 0.65 1.42 3.33
N ALA A 206 -0.01 2.48 3.79
CA ALA A 206 0.60 3.52 4.62
C ALA A 206 0.69 3.11 6.09
N ALA A 207 1.81 3.42 6.75
CA ALA A 207 2.04 3.10 8.16
C ALA A 207 1.18 3.91 9.18
N GLY A 208 0.25 4.73 8.70
CA GLY A 208 -0.56 5.65 9.52
C GLY A 208 0.11 7.02 9.72
N GLY A 209 -0.53 7.91 10.48
CA GLY A 209 0.05 9.23 10.82
C GLY A 209 0.46 10.05 9.57
N PRO A 210 1.64 10.67 9.56
CA PRO A 210 2.16 11.41 8.40
C PRO A 210 2.16 10.62 7.08
N ALA A 211 2.50 9.32 7.10
CA ALA A 211 2.42 8.46 5.92
C ALA A 211 1.01 8.35 5.33
N ALA A 212 -0.03 8.28 6.19
CA ALA A 212 -1.41 8.28 5.73
C ALA A 212 -1.80 9.65 5.13
N GLN A 213 -1.26 10.75 5.64
CA GLN A 213 -1.48 12.08 5.06
C GLN A 213 -0.80 12.22 3.69
N ALA A 214 0.42 11.69 3.53
CA ALA A 214 1.10 11.65 2.23
C ALA A 214 0.32 10.79 1.20
N ALA A 215 -0.27 9.66 1.62
CA ALA A 215 -1.14 8.86 0.76
C ALA A 215 -2.42 9.63 0.35
N GLN A 216 -3.04 10.37 1.27
CA GLN A 216 -4.18 11.23 0.94
C GLN A 216 -3.81 12.32 -0.08
N ALA A 217 -2.61 12.90 0.03
CA ALA A 217 -2.09 13.84 -0.96
C ALA A 217 -1.91 13.18 -2.33
N GLY A 218 -1.45 11.93 -2.38
CA GLY A 218 -1.41 11.13 -3.61
C GLY A 218 -2.80 11.00 -4.25
N ARG A 219 -3.84 10.72 -3.47
CA ARG A 219 -5.22 10.64 -3.96
C ARG A 219 -5.77 11.97 -4.44
N ALA A 220 -5.46 13.08 -3.76
CA ALA A 220 -5.82 14.42 -4.21
C ALA A 220 -5.16 14.76 -5.58
N ALA A 221 -3.90 14.38 -5.78
CA ALA A 221 -3.25 14.52 -7.08
C ALA A 221 -3.87 13.57 -8.13
N ALA A 222 -4.23 12.34 -7.76
CA ALA A 222 -4.88 11.38 -8.64
C ALA A 222 -6.25 11.87 -9.12
N ALA A 223 -7.04 12.49 -8.26
CA ALA A 223 -8.33 13.08 -8.61
C ALA A 223 -8.23 14.15 -9.71
N GLN A 224 -7.05 14.74 -9.86
CA GLN A 224 -6.70 15.72 -10.90
C GLN A 224 -5.79 15.14 -12.00
N GLY A 225 -5.64 13.81 -12.07
CA GLY A 225 -4.90 13.12 -13.14
C GLY A 225 -3.38 13.23 -13.03
N LYS A 226 -2.84 13.56 -11.85
CA LYS A 226 -1.41 13.82 -11.60
C LYS A 226 -0.76 12.88 -10.60
N PHE A 227 -1.31 11.67 -10.45
CA PHE A 227 -0.81 10.72 -9.46
C PHE A 227 0.68 10.38 -9.66
N TRP A 228 1.08 9.98 -10.87
CA TRP A 228 2.45 9.50 -11.10
C TRP A 228 3.48 10.63 -11.10
N GLU A 229 3.13 11.81 -11.61
CA GLU A 229 3.97 12.99 -11.50
C GLU A 229 4.14 13.43 -10.04
N PHE A 230 3.08 13.35 -9.24
CA PHE A 230 3.12 13.62 -7.80
C PHE A 230 3.97 12.57 -7.08
N GLN A 231 3.77 11.29 -7.38
CA GLN A 231 4.53 10.20 -6.79
C GLN A 231 6.02 10.38 -7.03
N LYS A 232 6.39 10.73 -8.26
CA LYS A 232 7.77 11.04 -8.61
C LYS A 232 8.30 12.23 -7.82
N ALA A 233 7.56 13.35 -7.76
CA ALA A 233 7.98 14.55 -7.05
C ALA A 233 8.20 14.29 -5.55
N VAL A 234 7.30 13.53 -4.90
CA VAL A 234 7.43 13.17 -3.48
C VAL A 234 8.63 12.27 -3.25
N PHE A 235 8.86 11.25 -4.08
CA PHE A 235 10.00 10.35 -3.89
C PHE A 235 11.36 10.99 -4.23
N ASP A 236 11.42 11.88 -5.22
CA ASP A 236 12.62 12.70 -5.46
C ASP A 236 12.94 13.58 -4.23
N ALA A 237 11.91 14.20 -3.63
CA ALA A 237 12.06 14.98 -2.41
C ALA A 237 12.44 14.11 -1.20
N ALA A 238 11.88 12.90 -1.07
CA ALA A 238 12.24 11.90 -0.05
C ALA A 238 13.74 11.59 -0.09
N VAL A 239 14.26 11.25 -1.28
CA VAL A 239 15.69 10.95 -1.47
C VAL A 239 16.56 12.17 -1.15
N ALA A 240 16.11 13.38 -1.51
CA ALA A 240 16.82 14.62 -1.18
C ALA A 240 16.87 14.89 0.34
N LYS A 241 15.85 14.49 1.10
CA LYS A 241 15.83 14.54 2.58
C LYS A 241 16.74 13.48 3.22
N GLY A 242 17.07 12.41 2.50
CA GLY A 242 17.98 11.34 2.92
C GLY A 242 17.30 9.97 3.05
N ASN A 243 18.08 8.94 3.39
CA ASN A 243 17.63 7.54 3.34
C ASN A 243 16.85 7.06 4.59
N GLY A 244 16.23 7.99 5.32
CA GLY A 244 15.44 7.70 6.53
C GLY A 244 13.95 7.49 6.20
N HIS A 245 13.10 7.67 7.20
CA HIS A 245 11.66 7.83 6.98
C HIS A 245 11.37 9.33 6.84
N PRO A 246 11.29 9.88 5.62
CA PRO A 246 11.01 11.30 5.45
C PRO A 246 9.57 11.56 5.87
N GLU A 247 9.39 12.41 6.87
CA GLU A 247 8.08 12.99 7.17
C GLU A 247 7.86 14.19 6.24
N PHE A 248 6.64 14.33 5.72
CA PHE A 248 6.25 15.46 4.89
C PHE A 248 5.21 16.33 5.59
N THR A 249 5.48 17.63 5.63
CA THR A 249 4.47 18.62 6.01
C THR A 249 3.46 18.83 4.89
N VAL A 250 2.28 19.37 5.22
CA VAL A 250 1.25 19.78 4.23
C VAL A 250 1.85 20.67 3.15
N ASP A 251 2.66 21.66 3.51
CA ASP A 251 3.25 22.59 2.56
C ASP A 251 4.25 21.91 1.61
N GLU A 252 5.03 20.93 2.10
CA GLU A 252 5.92 20.15 1.24
C GLU A 252 5.16 19.25 0.27
N LEU A 253 4.02 18.68 0.70
CA LEU A 253 3.13 17.93 -0.20
C LEU A 253 2.49 18.86 -1.24
N VAL A 254 2.10 20.07 -0.85
CA VAL A 254 1.60 21.11 -1.78
C VAL A 254 2.68 21.52 -2.78
N ASP A 255 3.94 21.67 -2.37
CA ASP A 255 5.05 21.97 -3.28
C ASP A 255 5.34 20.82 -4.25
N ALA A 256 5.22 19.57 -3.80
CA ALA A 256 5.28 18.39 -4.66
C ALA A 256 4.12 18.38 -5.68
N ALA A 257 2.90 18.74 -5.28
CA ALA A 257 1.75 18.88 -6.19
C ALA A 257 1.96 19.96 -7.24
N ARG A 258 2.54 21.11 -6.85
CA ARG A 258 2.94 22.16 -7.81
C ARG A 258 3.97 21.65 -8.81
N THR A 259 4.96 20.88 -8.34
CA THR A 259 5.99 20.28 -9.19
C THR A 259 5.40 19.25 -10.16
N ALA A 260 4.40 18.49 -9.72
CA ALA A 260 3.66 17.52 -10.51
C ALA A 260 2.73 18.15 -11.56
N GLY A 261 2.49 19.46 -11.48
CA GLY A 261 1.57 20.17 -12.36
C GLY A 261 0.09 19.90 -12.03
N VAL A 262 -0.23 19.68 -10.76
CA VAL A 262 -1.62 19.72 -10.27
C VAL A 262 -2.17 21.13 -10.52
N GLU A 263 -3.31 21.21 -11.22
CA GLU A 263 -3.86 22.49 -11.68
C GLU A 263 -4.56 23.27 -10.56
N ASP A 264 -5.42 22.60 -9.79
CA ASP A 264 -6.16 23.19 -8.67
C ASP A 264 -5.47 22.86 -7.34
N ILE A 265 -4.49 23.69 -6.98
CA ILE A 265 -3.74 23.54 -5.73
C ILE A 265 -4.58 23.90 -4.49
N ASP A 266 -5.58 24.77 -4.64
CA ASP A 266 -6.43 25.13 -3.51
C ASP A 266 -7.35 23.96 -3.15
N LEU A 267 -7.97 23.31 -4.15
CA LEU A 267 -8.71 22.06 -3.96
C LEU A 267 -7.82 20.94 -3.41
N PHE A 268 -6.59 20.79 -3.94
CA PHE A 268 -5.64 19.81 -3.44
C PHE A 268 -5.37 19.99 -1.94
N ARG A 269 -5.12 21.23 -1.50
CA ARG A 269 -4.87 21.52 -0.08
C ARG A 269 -6.14 21.27 0.75
N GLU A 270 -7.30 21.70 0.27
CA GLU A 270 -8.57 21.48 0.96
C GLU A 270 -8.81 19.99 1.23
N GLN A 271 -8.70 19.15 0.19
CA GLN A 271 -8.89 17.69 0.30
C GLN A 271 -7.88 17.00 1.22
N LEU A 272 -6.68 17.58 1.37
CA LEU A 272 -5.65 17.07 2.26
C LEU A 272 -5.90 17.46 3.72
N GLU A 273 -6.49 18.62 3.96
CA GLU A 273 -6.75 19.17 5.29
C GLU A 273 -8.10 18.72 5.88
N ASP A 274 -9.10 18.48 5.04
CA ASP A 274 -10.46 18.08 5.45
C ASP A 274 -10.65 16.57 5.60
N GLY A 275 -9.65 15.77 5.21
CA GLY A 275 -9.67 14.32 5.29
C GLY A 275 -10.51 13.64 4.21
N THR A 276 -10.77 14.30 3.07
CA THR A 276 -11.55 13.77 1.93
C THR A 276 -11.17 12.33 1.58
N TRP A 277 -9.88 12.02 1.61
CA TRP A 277 -9.33 10.73 1.17
C TRP A 277 -8.99 9.76 2.32
N GLU A 278 -9.25 10.13 3.58
CA GLU A 278 -8.84 9.34 4.75
C GLU A 278 -9.41 7.93 4.70
N LYS A 279 -10.71 7.80 4.41
CA LYS A 279 -11.40 6.51 4.34
C LYS A 279 -10.80 5.61 3.25
N ALA A 280 -10.53 6.14 2.05
CA ALA A 280 -10.00 5.37 0.94
C ALA A 280 -8.57 4.85 1.23
N VAL A 281 -7.73 5.68 1.86
CA VAL A 281 -6.39 5.26 2.30
C VAL A 281 -6.48 4.16 3.36
N GLN A 282 -7.39 4.28 4.33
CA GLN A 282 -7.62 3.26 5.36
C GLN A 282 -8.11 1.94 4.74
N GLU A 283 -9.04 1.99 3.79
CA GLU A 283 -9.57 0.80 3.10
C GLU A 283 -8.50 0.13 2.24
N SER A 284 -7.70 0.90 1.48
CA SER A 284 -6.57 0.36 0.71
C SER A 284 -5.53 -0.32 1.62
N THR A 285 -5.17 0.34 2.72
CA THR A 285 -4.18 -0.20 3.68
C THR A 285 -4.72 -1.46 4.37
N ALA A 286 -6.00 -1.45 4.79
CA ALA A 286 -6.65 -2.62 5.36
C ALA A 286 -6.73 -3.78 4.36
N TYR A 287 -7.02 -3.49 3.09
CA TYR A 287 -6.98 -4.48 2.02
C TYR A 287 -5.59 -5.10 1.88
N ALA A 288 -4.53 -4.29 1.79
CA ALA A 288 -3.15 -4.76 1.71
C ALA A 288 -2.83 -5.75 2.85
N HIS A 289 -3.16 -5.38 4.09
CA HIS A 289 -2.96 -6.25 5.24
C HIS A 289 -3.81 -7.53 5.18
N SER A 290 -5.05 -7.45 4.69
CA SER A 290 -5.96 -8.60 4.61
C SER A 290 -5.42 -9.71 3.68
N ILE A 291 -4.65 -9.34 2.66
CA ILE A 291 -4.02 -10.28 1.71
C ILE A 291 -2.56 -10.62 2.09
N GLY A 292 -2.12 -10.24 3.29
CA GLY A 292 -0.83 -10.62 3.85
C GLY A 292 0.34 -9.68 3.53
N VAL A 293 0.08 -8.46 3.05
CA VAL A 293 1.12 -7.42 2.92
C VAL A 293 1.54 -6.98 4.33
N GLN A 294 2.82 -7.18 4.63
CA GLN A 294 3.42 -6.94 5.96
C GLN A 294 4.53 -5.88 5.94
N GLY A 295 4.85 -5.33 4.77
CA GLY A 295 5.84 -4.26 4.62
C GLY A 295 5.88 -3.73 3.20
N THR A 296 6.54 -2.59 3.02
CA THR A 296 6.61 -1.89 1.73
C THR A 296 8.05 -1.69 1.25
N PRO A 297 8.29 -1.67 -0.08
CA PRO A 297 7.31 -1.99 -1.12
C PRO A 297 7.08 -3.50 -1.21
N GLN A 298 5.87 -3.90 -1.60
CA GLN A 298 5.54 -5.27 -1.95
C GLN A 298 4.86 -5.31 -3.31
N PHE A 299 5.14 -6.35 -4.10
CA PHE A 299 4.70 -6.46 -5.47
C PHE A 299 4.08 -7.83 -5.74
N VAL A 300 3.17 -7.87 -6.69
CA VAL A 300 2.76 -9.08 -7.40
C VAL A 300 2.95 -8.80 -8.88
N ILE A 301 3.85 -9.54 -9.54
CA ILE A 301 4.13 -9.44 -10.97
C ILE A 301 3.46 -10.63 -11.64
N GLY A 302 2.35 -10.40 -12.34
CA GLY A 302 1.47 -11.46 -12.81
C GLY A 302 1.06 -12.39 -11.66
N THR A 303 1.57 -13.61 -11.66
CA THR A 303 1.29 -14.57 -10.58
C THR A 303 2.35 -14.64 -9.49
N THR A 304 3.41 -13.83 -9.59
CA THR A 304 4.63 -13.99 -8.77
C THR A 304 4.77 -12.87 -7.74
N PRO A 305 4.69 -13.17 -6.42
CA PRO A 305 4.96 -12.19 -5.37
C PRO A 305 6.45 -11.83 -5.27
N VAL A 306 6.75 -10.55 -5.08
CA VAL A 306 8.10 -10.02 -4.85
C VAL A 306 8.06 -9.06 -3.65
N SER A 307 8.96 -9.25 -2.69
CA SER A 307 8.98 -8.47 -1.44
C SER A 307 10.21 -7.57 -1.37
N GLY A 308 9.99 -6.27 -1.17
CA GLY A 308 11.03 -5.26 -1.00
C GLY A 308 11.58 -4.70 -2.31
N ALA A 309 12.35 -3.62 -2.18
CA ALA A 309 13.06 -2.98 -3.29
C ALA A 309 14.31 -3.79 -3.67
N LEU A 310 14.11 -4.95 -4.29
CA LEU A 310 15.17 -5.83 -4.78
C LEU A 310 15.93 -5.20 -5.96
N PRO A 311 17.11 -5.74 -6.36
CA PRO A 311 17.81 -5.28 -7.55
C PRO A 311 16.90 -5.34 -8.80
N GLU A 312 17.02 -4.35 -9.68
CA GLU A 312 16.20 -4.22 -10.90
C GLU A 312 16.13 -5.52 -11.72
N GLN A 313 17.23 -6.26 -11.84
CA GLN A 313 17.28 -7.51 -12.60
C GLN A 313 16.23 -8.53 -12.11
N VAL A 314 15.95 -8.57 -10.81
CA VAL A 314 14.93 -9.47 -10.26
C VAL A 314 13.55 -9.13 -10.81
N PHE A 315 13.23 -7.84 -10.97
CA PHE A 315 11.96 -7.41 -11.57
C PHE A 315 11.90 -7.81 -13.03
N ARG A 316 12.96 -7.56 -13.80
CA ARG A 316 13.05 -7.92 -15.22
C ARG A 316 12.85 -9.43 -15.44
N ASP A 317 13.55 -10.25 -14.67
CA ASP A 317 13.46 -11.71 -14.78
C ASP A 317 12.03 -12.22 -14.51
N ASN A 318 11.35 -11.64 -13.51
CA ASN A 318 9.97 -11.99 -13.19
C ASN A 318 8.99 -11.49 -14.26
N ILE A 319 9.18 -10.28 -14.80
CA ILE A 319 8.36 -9.76 -15.89
C ILE A 319 8.47 -10.66 -17.13
N GLU A 320 9.69 -11.00 -17.54
CA GLU A 320 9.92 -11.89 -18.69
C GLU A 320 9.37 -13.30 -18.48
N LEU A 321 9.45 -13.82 -17.25
CA LEU A 321 8.80 -15.08 -16.90
C LEU A 321 7.28 -15.03 -17.10
N GLU A 322 6.62 -13.97 -16.62
CA GLU A 322 5.18 -13.80 -16.81
C GLU A 322 4.80 -13.54 -18.27
N LEU A 323 5.62 -12.80 -19.03
CA LEU A 323 5.42 -12.62 -20.47
C LEU A 323 5.49 -13.96 -21.22
N MET A 324 6.42 -14.84 -20.85
CA MET A 324 6.49 -16.20 -21.40
C MET A 324 5.24 -17.03 -21.06
N LYS A 325 4.69 -16.89 -19.85
CA LYS A 325 3.43 -17.54 -19.46
C LYS A 325 2.26 -17.00 -20.30
N ALA A 326 2.14 -15.69 -20.43
CA ALA A 326 1.09 -15.02 -21.20
C ALA A 326 1.11 -15.48 -22.66
N LYS A 327 2.28 -15.47 -23.31
CA LYS A 327 2.44 -15.95 -24.69
C LYS A 327 2.02 -17.40 -24.88
N ARG A 328 2.29 -18.28 -23.90
CA ARG A 328 1.87 -19.68 -23.98
C ARG A 328 0.36 -19.83 -23.87
N ALA A 329 -0.32 -18.94 -23.14
CA ALA A 329 -1.78 -18.95 -23.05
C ALA A 329 -2.46 -18.43 -24.34
N GLU A 330 -1.75 -17.71 -25.21
CA GLU A 330 -2.24 -17.27 -26.53
C GLU A 330 -2.25 -18.40 -27.59
N GLN A 331 -1.54 -19.50 -27.36
CA GLN A 331 -1.35 -20.62 -28.31
C GLN A 331 -2.31 -21.77 -28.06
#